data_AF-A0A538IDM1-F1
#
_entry.id   AF-A0A538IDM1-F1
#
_cell.length_a   1.000
_cell.length_b   1.000
_cell.length_c   1.000
_cell.angle_alpha   90.00
_cell.angle_beta   90.00
_cell.angle_gamma   90.00
#
_symmetry.space_group_name_H-M   'P 1'
#
loop_
_entity.id
_entity.type
_entity.pdbx_description
1 polymer ?
#
loop_
_entity_poly.entity_id
_entity_poly.type
_entity_poly.pdbx_seq_one_letter_code
_entity_poly.pdbx_strand_id
1 'polypeptide(L)'
;GQWSLPGGRVEWGETLREAVAREVREETGVEIDVEGLAGVAERIVPDDEGKVEYHYVILDFWAKPRSKELTPGDDASEARWVNVADLTEYELTAGLYEFLQDRGALEGRRPRVTT
;
A
#
# COMPACT_ATOMS: atom_id res chain seq x y z
N GLY A 1 -3.17 14.91 -8.68
CA GLY A 1 -3.51 13.87 -7.69
C GLY A 1 -2.21 13.21 -7.26
N GLN A 2 -2.18 12.59 -6.08
CA GLN A 2 -1.00 11.86 -5.61
C GLN A 2 -1.13 10.37 -5.92
N TRP A 3 0.01 9.69 -6.07
CA TRP A 3 0.09 8.24 -6.25
C TRP A 3 0.33 7.55 -4.90
N SER A 4 -0.34 6.44 -4.68
CA SER A 4 -0.18 5.60 -3.49
C SER A 4 -0.13 4.12 -3.87
N LEU A 5 0.26 3.27 -2.93
CA LEU A 5 -0.07 1.85 -3.00
C LEU A 5 -1.58 1.66 -2.82
N PRO A 6 -2.17 0.62 -3.44
CA PRO A 6 -3.57 0.30 -3.21
C PRO A 6 -3.80 -0.18 -1.78
N GLY A 7 -4.95 0.16 -1.21
CA GLY A 7 -5.30 -0.25 0.15
C GLY A 7 -6.39 0.59 0.80
N GLY A 8 -7.02 0.02 1.81
CA GLY A 8 -8.13 0.65 2.50
C GLY A 8 -8.34 0.08 3.91
N ARG A 9 -9.53 0.33 4.45
CA ARG A 9 -9.86 -0.07 5.82
C ARG A 9 -10.20 -1.56 5.84
N VAL A 10 -9.79 -2.22 6.93
CA VAL A 10 -10.25 -3.58 7.22
C VAL A 10 -11.73 -3.52 7.58
N GLU A 11 -12.54 -4.31 6.89
CA GLU A 11 -13.97 -4.45 7.15
C GLU A 11 -14.26 -5.45 8.27
N TRP A 12 -15.48 -5.38 8.80
CA TRP A 12 -15.90 -6.31 9.83
C TRP A 12 -16.00 -7.74 9.29
N GLY A 13 -15.24 -8.66 9.88
CA GLY A 13 -15.32 -10.09 9.59
C GLY A 13 -14.29 -10.59 8.58
N GLU A 14 -13.43 -9.74 8.03
CA GLU A 14 -12.32 -10.14 7.17
C GLU A 14 -10.97 -10.16 7.93
N THR A 15 -10.06 -11.00 7.46
CA THR A 15 -8.65 -11.00 7.86
C THR A 15 -7.90 -9.91 7.12
N LEU A 16 -6.72 -9.52 7.64
CA LEU A 16 -5.84 -8.55 6.97
C LEU A 16 -5.48 -8.95 5.53
N ARG A 17 -5.33 -10.25 5.27
CA ARG A 17 -5.00 -10.74 3.92
C ARG A 17 -6.18 -10.63 2.97
N GLU A 18 -7.40 -10.86 3.46
CA GLU A 18 -8.62 -10.67 2.70
C GLU A 18 -8.83 -9.19 2.37
N ALA A 19 -8.64 -8.30 3.34
CA ALA A 19 -8.70 -6.86 3.13
C ALA A 19 -7.75 -6.41 2.01
N VAL A 20 -6.46 -6.76 2.10
CA VAL A 20 -5.46 -6.38 1.10
C VAL A 20 -5.81 -6.93 -0.29
N ALA A 21 -6.25 -8.19 -0.38
CA ALA A 21 -6.64 -8.80 -1.66
C ALA A 21 -7.90 -8.16 -2.26
N ARG A 22 -8.87 -7.78 -1.41
CA ARG A 22 -10.09 -7.10 -1.82
C ARG A 22 -9.78 -5.70 -2.36
N GLU A 23 -9.06 -4.89 -1.59
CA GLU A 23 -8.70 -3.50 -1.95
C GLU A 23 -7.90 -3.44 -3.25
N VAL A 24 -6.86 -4.29 -3.41
CA VAL A 24 -6.07 -4.32 -4.65
C VAL A 24 -6.93 -4.70 -5.86
N ARG A 25 -7.87 -5.64 -5.69
CA ARG A 25 -8.79 -6.01 -6.77
C ARG A 25 -9.75 -4.88 -7.09
N GLU A 26 -10.29 -4.19 -6.09
CA GLU A 26 -11.24 -3.09 -6.27
C GLU A 26 -10.59 -1.88 -6.94
N GLU A 27 -9.39 -1.50 -6.52
CA GLU A 27 -8.70 -0.30 -7.00
C GLU A 27 -7.91 -0.51 -8.29
N THR A 28 -7.47 -1.73 -8.59
CA THR A 28 -6.59 -1.99 -9.75
C THR A 28 -7.04 -3.15 -10.65
N GLY A 29 -8.11 -3.87 -10.30
CA GLY A 29 -8.58 -5.05 -11.03
C GLY A 29 -7.67 -6.28 -10.92
N VAL A 30 -6.60 -6.23 -10.12
CA VAL A 30 -5.58 -7.28 -10.05
C VAL A 30 -5.88 -8.24 -8.91
N GLU A 31 -5.91 -9.54 -9.22
CA GLU A 31 -5.84 -10.56 -8.17
C GLU A 31 -4.41 -10.77 -7.70
N ILE A 32 -4.22 -10.90 -6.38
CA ILE A 32 -2.91 -11.08 -5.76
C ILE A 32 -2.87 -12.30 -4.83
N ASP A 33 -1.69 -12.91 -4.73
CA ASP A 33 -1.35 -13.83 -3.66
C ASP A 33 -0.61 -13.07 -2.55
N VAL A 34 -1.26 -12.87 -1.41
CA VAL A 34 -0.70 -12.16 -0.25
C VAL A 34 0.30 -13.07 0.47
N GLU A 35 1.56 -12.66 0.52
CA GLU A 35 2.65 -13.48 1.05
C GLU A 35 2.86 -13.25 2.55
N GLY A 36 3.08 -12.00 2.98
CA GLY A 36 3.37 -11.70 4.39
C GLY A 36 3.50 -10.22 4.71
N LEU A 37 3.52 -9.89 6.00
CA LEU A 37 3.64 -8.51 6.48
C LEU A 37 4.99 -7.92 6.05
N ALA A 38 4.95 -6.81 5.33
CA ALA A 38 6.11 -6.05 4.90
C ALA A 38 6.57 -5.06 5.99
N GLY A 39 5.61 -4.47 6.70
CA GLY A 39 5.90 -3.51 7.74
C GLY A 39 4.64 -2.95 8.40
N VAL A 40 4.87 -2.16 9.44
CA VAL A 40 3.83 -1.36 10.09
C VAL A 40 4.27 0.10 10.01
N ALA A 41 3.34 0.99 9.69
CA ALA A 41 3.53 2.43 9.72
C ALA A 41 2.44 3.08 10.57
N GLU A 42 2.78 4.15 11.26
CA GLU A 42 1.85 4.95 12.02
C GLU A 42 1.71 6.32 11.35
N ARG A 43 0.47 6.76 11.12
CA ARG A 43 0.16 8.11 10.62
C ARG A 43 -0.72 8.82 11.63
N ILE A 44 -0.14 9.81 12.29
CA ILE A 44 -0.81 10.66 13.25
C ILE A 44 -1.18 11.97 12.55
N VAL A 45 -2.48 12.21 12.37
CA VAL A 45 -3.02 13.37 11.67
C VAL A 45 -3.60 14.35 12.70
N PRO A 46 -3.07 15.58 12.78
CA PRO A 46 -3.61 16.59 13.67
C PRO A 46 -4.86 17.29 13.08
N ASP A 47 -5.72 17.82 13.95
CA ASP A 47 -6.80 18.74 13.62
C ASP A 47 -6.28 20.19 13.42
N ASP A 48 -7.19 21.12 13.13
CA ASP A 48 -6.89 22.55 12.95
C ASP A 48 -6.32 23.22 14.22
N GLU A 49 -6.50 22.61 15.41
CA GLU A 49 -5.96 23.08 16.69
C GLU A 49 -4.61 22.41 17.04
N GLY A 50 -4.09 21.53 16.17
CA GLY A 50 -2.86 20.78 16.38
C GLY A 50 -2.98 19.59 17.34
N LYS A 51 -4.21 19.22 17.75
CA LYS A 51 -4.46 18.00 18.55
C LYS A 51 -4.61 16.81 17.61
N VAL A 52 -4.37 15.60 18.10
CA VAL A 52 -4.54 14.38 17.27
C VAL A 52 -6.01 14.19 16.92
N GLU A 53 -6.35 14.24 15.64
CA GLU A 53 -7.68 13.93 15.11
C GLU A 53 -7.79 12.44 14.74
N TYR A 54 -6.81 11.94 13.99
CA TYR A 54 -6.74 10.54 13.59
C TYR A 54 -5.37 9.94 13.88
N HIS A 55 -5.38 8.69 14.32
CA HIS A 55 -4.19 7.85 14.38
C HIS A 55 -4.45 6.57 13.59
N TYR A 56 -3.80 6.45 12.44
CA TYR A 56 -3.86 5.27 11.59
C TYR A 56 -2.68 4.35 11.88
N VAL A 57 -2.98 3.07 12.06
CA VAL A 57 -2.00 1.97 12.02
C VAL A 57 -2.15 1.28 10.67
N ILE A 58 -1.12 1.39 9.83
CA ILE A 58 -1.10 0.90 8.46
C ILE A 58 -0.24 -0.36 8.44
N LEU A 59 -0.79 -1.46 7.91
CA LEU A 59 -0.10 -2.73 7.77
C LEU A 59 0.08 -3.04 6.29
N ASP A 60 1.32 -2.93 5.81
CA ASP A 60 1.66 -3.19 4.43
C ASP A 60 2.07 -4.64 4.23
N PHE A 61 1.74 -5.21 3.07
CA PHE A 61 1.99 -6.62 2.77
C PHE A 61 2.78 -6.79 1.48
N TRP A 62 3.65 -7.80 1.48
CA TRP A 62 4.20 -8.37 0.26
C TRP A 62 3.14 -9.20 -0.43
N ALA A 63 2.99 -8.98 -1.73
CA ALA A 63 2.07 -9.75 -2.55
C ALA A 63 2.66 -10.01 -3.94
N LYS A 64 2.18 -11.07 -4.58
CA LYS A 64 2.46 -11.37 -5.98
C LYS A 64 1.21 -11.17 -6.81
N PRO A 65 1.27 -10.42 -7.92
CA PRO A 65 0.15 -10.34 -8.82
C PRO A 65 -0.01 -11.64 -9.61
N ARG A 66 -1.27 -12.07 -9.81
CA ARG A 66 -1.61 -13.20 -10.67
C ARG A 66 -1.65 -12.80 -12.16
N SER A 67 -1.82 -11.51 -12.44
CA SER A 67 -1.77 -10.92 -13.78
C SER A 67 -1.12 -9.53 -13.74
N LYS A 68 -0.67 -9.02 -14.89
CA LYS A 68 -0.18 -7.64 -15.02
C LYS A 68 -1.20 -6.68 -15.62
N GLU A 69 -2.40 -7.16 -15.89
CA GLU A 69 -3.47 -6.38 -16.48
C GLU A 69 -4.09 -5.49 -15.41
N LEU A 70 -4.05 -4.17 -15.62
CA LEU A 70 -4.57 -3.18 -14.69
C LEU A 70 -5.85 -2.59 -15.23
N THR A 71 -6.84 -2.42 -14.36
CA THR A 71 -8.03 -1.63 -14.61
C THR A 71 -8.25 -0.76 -13.38
N PRO A 72 -8.11 0.57 -13.46
CA PRO A 72 -8.34 1.43 -12.31
C PRO A 72 -9.80 1.30 -11.84
N GLY A 73 -9.98 1.21 -10.52
CA GLY A 73 -11.28 1.24 -9.87
C GLY A 73 -11.88 2.64 -9.83
N ASP A 74 -13.09 2.76 -9.32
CA ASP A 74 -13.86 4.02 -9.35
C ASP A 74 -13.21 5.17 -8.56
N ASP A 75 -12.46 4.83 -7.50
CA ASP A 75 -11.79 5.80 -6.63
C ASP A 75 -10.36 6.17 -7.11
N ALA A 76 -9.89 5.56 -8.19
CA ALA A 76 -8.58 5.82 -8.79
C ALA A 76 -8.73 6.32 -10.23
N SER A 77 -8.12 7.46 -10.55
CA SER A 77 -8.10 7.94 -11.95
C SER A 77 -7.22 7.09 -12.86
N GLU A 78 -6.18 6.46 -12.29
CA GLU A 78 -5.19 5.65 -13.02
C GLU A 78 -4.58 4.57 -12.11
N ALA A 79 -4.12 3.47 -12.71
CA ALA A 79 -3.32 2.44 -12.06
C ALA A 79 -2.11 2.10 -12.94
N ARG A 80 -0.91 1.96 -12.35
CA ARG A 80 0.33 1.72 -13.10
C ARG A 80 1.29 0.76 -12.38
N TRP A 81 1.92 -0.11 -13.16
CA TRP A 81 3.14 -0.79 -12.76
C TRP A 81 4.31 0.17 -12.98
N VAL A 82 5.00 0.53 -11.90
CA VAL A 82 6.13 1.47 -11.93
C VAL A 82 7.39 0.72 -11.51
N ASN A 83 8.50 0.94 -12.22
CA ASN A 83 9.78 0.46 -11.73
C ASN A 83 10.11 1.27 -10.47
N VAL A 84 10.50 0.55 -9.43
CA VAL A 84 10.92 1.11 -8.16
C VAL A 84 11.97 2.24 -8.30
N ALA A 85 12.89 2.14 -9.26
CA ALA A 85 13.90 3.17 -9.52
C ALA A 85 13.31 4.49 -10.05
N ASP A 86 12.11 4.45 -10.63
CA ASP A 86 11.44 5.58 -11.26
C ASP A 86 10.42 6.24 -10.32
N LEU A 87 10.25 5.74 -9.08
CA LEU A 87 9.26 6.26 -8.12
C LEU A 87 9.45 7.75 -7.81
N THR A 88 10.68 8.27 -7.90
CA THR A 88 10.97 9.69 -7.68
C THR A 88 10.40 10.61 -8.77
N GLU A 89 9.96 10.05 -9.90
CA GLU A 89 9.30 10.81 -10.96
C GLU A 89 7.80 11.05 -10.69
N TYR A 90 7.25 10.43 -9.66
CA TYR A 90 5.84 10.49 -9.30
C TYR A 90 5.60 11.37 -8.08
N GLU A 91 4.49 12.09 -8.09
CA GLU A 91 4.02 12.80 -6.90
C GLU A 91 3.36 11.77 -5.94
N LEU A 92 4.11 11.27 -4.97
CA LEU A 92 3.66 10.24 -4.04
C LEU A 92 2.93 10.83 -2.82
N THR A 93 2.08 10.02 -2.19
CA THR A 93 1.53 10.33 -0.86
C THR A 93 2.66 10.46 0.17
N ALA A 94 2.51 11.41 1.10
CA ALA A 94 3.55 11.73 2.07
C ALA A 94 3.92 10.50 2.93
N GLY A 95 5.22 10.18 2.97
CA GLY A 95 5.79 9.06 3.74
C GLY A 95 5.91 7.74 2.97
N LEU A 96 5.32 7.63 1.77
CA LEU A 96 5.35 6.38 1.00
C LEU A 96 6.76 6.02 0.53
N TYR A 97 7.53 7.01 0.05
CA TYR A 97 8.88 6.75 -0.45
C TYR A 97 9.80 6.26 0.67
N GLU A 98 9.78 6.95 1.81
CA GLU A 98 10.55 6.61 3.01
C GLU A 98 10.15 5.22 3.52
N PHE A 99 8.86 4.92 3.54
CA PHE A 99 8.37 3.60 3.91
C PHE A 99 8.93 2.50 3.00
N LEU A 100 8.84 2.67 1.68
CA LEU A 100 9.37 1.69 0.72
C LEU A 100 10.89 1.52 0.84
N GLN A 101 11.60 2.61 1.12
CA GLN A 101 13.04 2.60 1.36
C GLN A 101 13.39 1.80 2.62
N ASP A 102 12.76 2.11 3.76
CA ASP A 102 13.04 1.50 5.06
C ASP A 102 12.74 0.00 5.08
N ARG A 103 11.77 -0.45 4.29
CA ARG A 103 11.42 -1.87 4.16
C ARG A 103 12.27 -2.63 3.13
N GLY A 104 13.26 -1.97 2.53
CA GLY A 104 14.12 -2.57 1.50
C GLY A 104 13.36 -2.89 0.20
N ALA A 105 12.13 -2.37 0.06
CA ALA A 105 11.34 -2.57 -1.14
C ALA A 105 11.99 -1.91 -2.35
N LEU A 106 12.71 -0.81 -2.11
CA LEU A 106 13.48 -0.16 -3.16
C LEU A 106 14.60 -1.04 -3.76
N GLU A 107 15.04 -2.06 -3.03
CA GLU A 107 16.11 -2.96 -3.45
C GLU A 107 15.59 -4.29 -4.03
N GLY A 108 14.27 -4.47 -4.12
CA GLY A 108 13.65 -5.74 -4.51
C GLY A 108 13.94 -6.90 -3.54
N ARG A 109 14.43 -6.59 -2.34
CA ARG A 109 14.80 -7.60 -1.34
C ARG A 109 13.60 -7.88 -0.45
N ARG A 110 13.07 -9.09 -0.54
CA ARG A 110 12.08 -9.57 0.43
C ARG A 110 12.73 -9.59 1.82
N PRO A 111 12.11 -8.99 2.84
CA PRO A 111 12.52 -9.20 4.22
C PRO A 111 12.47 -10.69 4.52
N ARG A 112 13.54 -11.24 5.08
CA ARG A 112 13.49 -12.58 5.64
C ARG A 112 12.66 -12.51 6.91
N VAL A 113 11.41 -12.96 6.85
CA VAL A 113 10.63 -13.20 8.07
C VAL A 113 11.34 -14.33 8.81
N THR A 114 12.07 -13.98 9.86
CA THR A 114 12.63 -14.97 10.77
C THR A 114 11.53 -15.26 11.76
N THR A 115 10.97 -16.47 11.72
CA THR A 115 10.04 -16.98 12.73
C THR A 115 10.78 -17.25 14.03
#